data_AF-A0A0U1LK23-F1
#
_entry.id   AF-A0A0U1LK23-F1
#
_cell.length_a   1.000
_cell.length_b   1.000
_cell.length_c   1.000
_cell.angle_alpha   90.00
_cell.angle_beta   90.00
_cell.angle_gamma   90.00
#
_symmetry.space_group_name_H-M   'P 1'
#
loop_
_entity.id
_entity.type
_entity.pdbx_description
1 polymer ?
#
loop_
_entity_poly.entity_id
_entity_poly.type
_entity_poly.pdbx_seq_one_letter_code
_entity_poly.pdbx_strand_id
1 'polypeptide(L)'
;MLRELDIEKQLYTSLIAEAQVLEDLSQHPHPNLIGYHGCRVVRDHITGLVLDKHPHDLQTCIRNGNMALDKTQFMDALESVIQHLHSLGWAHNDLTPANILVSESGAPILIDFGGCQKLGTKLYSRDEGVD
;
A
#
# COMPACT_ATOMS: atom_id res chain seq x y z
N MET A 1 -18.11 23.11 1.58
CA MET A 1 -19.28 22.33 2.02
C MET A 1 -19.54 21.07 1.18
N LEU A 2 -20.00 21.13 -0.08
CA LEU A 2 -20.22 19.90 -0.89
C LEU A 2 -18.92 19.13 -1.19
N ARG A 3 -17.85 19.83 -1.60
CA ARG A 3 -16.54 19.19 -1.86
C ARG A 3 -15.89 18.53 -0.65
N GLU A 4 -16.09 19.07 0.55
CA GLU A 4 -15.51 18.51 1.78
C GLU A 4 -16.21 17.20 2.17
N LEU A 5 -17.53 17.13 2.03
CA LEU A 5 -18.32 15.91 2.28
C LEU A 5 -18.02 14.80 1.26
N ASP A 6 -17.76 15.16 0.00
CA ASP A 6 -17.38 14.19 -1.04
C ASP A 6 -15.98 13.64 -0.81
N ILE A 7 -15.03 14.47 -0.39
CA ILE A 7 -13.67 14.04 -0.01
C ILE A 7 -13.72 13.08 1.19
N GLU A 8 -14.51 13.40 2.21
CA GLU A 8 -14.64 12.54 3.39
C GLU A 8 -15.20 11.15 3.02
N LYS A 9 -16.28 11.11 2.22
CA LYS A 9 -16.85 9.84 1.71
C LYS A 9 -15.86 9.05 0.86
N GLN A 10 -15.08 9.72 0.02
CA GLN A 10 -14.08 9.07 -0.82
C GLN A 10 -12.95 8.47 0.02
N LEU A 11 -12.51 9.17 1.08
CA LEU A 11 -11.53 8.68 2.05
C LEU A 11 -12.05 7.47 2.86
N TYR A 12 -13.31 7.48 3.28
CA TYR A 12 -13.91 6.31 3.94
C TYR A 12 -13.98 5.09 3.01
N THR A 13 -14.35 5.32 1.75
CA THR A 13 -14.48 4.25 0.76
C THR A 13 -13.12 3.65 0.42
N SER A 14 -12.08 4.47 0.30
CA SER A 14 -10.71 3.99 0.07
C SER A 14 -10.18 3.20 1.26
N LEU A 15 -10.46 3.62 2.49
CA LEU A 15 -9.99 2.93 3.69
C LEU A 15 -10.61 1.53 3.86
N ILE A 16 -11.90 1.40 3.54
CA ILE A 16 -12.58 0.08 3.55
C ILE A 16 -11.99 -0.82 2.47
N ALA A 17 -11.82 -0.31 1.25
CA ALA A 17 -11.24 -1.07 0.16
C ALA A 17 -9.81 -1.54 0.49
N GLU A 18 -8.99 -0.66 1.05
CA GLU A 18 -7.64 -1.00 1.49
C GLU A 18 -7.64 -2.07 2.60
N ALA A 19 -8.52 -1.94 3.60
CA ALA A 19 -8.66 -2.94 4.66
C ALA A 19 -9.03 -4.33 4.11
N GLN A 20 -9.91 -4.39 3.11
CA GLN A 20 -10.29 -5.65 2.46
C GLN A 20 -9.12 -6.31 1.74
N VAL A 21 -8.32 -5.52 1.00
CA VAL A 21 -7.13 -6.03 0.32
C VAL A 21 -6.13 -6.55 1.36
N LEU A 22 -5.86 -5.79 2.42
CA LEU A 22 -4.93 -6.20 3.47
C LEU A 22 -5.39 -7.45 4.22
N GLU A 23 -6.70 -7.61 4.45
CA GLU A 23 -7.26 -8.83 5.04
C GLU A 23 -6.97 -10.06 4.17
N ASP A 24 -7.23 -9.98 2.85
CA ASP A 24 -6.94 -11.05 1.89
C ASP A 24 -5.44 -11.39 1.83
N LEU A 25 -4.57 -10.36 1.84
CA LEU A 25 -3.13 -10.51 1.81
C LEU A 25 -2.57 -11.10 3.10
N SER A 26 -3.19 -10.81 4.25
CA SER A 26 -2.76 -11.34 5.56
C SER A 26 -2.83 -12.87 5.65
N GLN A 27 -3.73 -13.49 4.88
CA GLN A 27 -3.84 -14.95 4.79
C GLN A 27 -2.69 -15.58 3.99
N HIS A 28 -1.91 -14.77 3.29
CA HIS A 28 -0.82 -15.19 2.41
C HIS A 28 0.43 -14.34 2.69
N PRO A 29 1.12 -14.57 3.82
CA PRO A 29 2.20 -13.69 4.27
C PRO A 29 3.40 -13.71 3.33
N HIS A 30 4.05 -12.54 3.17
CA HIS A 30 5.31 -12.37 2.46
C HIS A 30 6.23 -11.43 3.26
N PRO A 31 7.55 -11.70 3.36
CA PRO A 31 8.46 -10.93 4.21
C PRO A 31 8.58 -9.43 3.86
N ASN A 32 8.29 -9.07 2.61
CA ASN A 32 8.37 -7.69 2.10
C ASN A 32 6.99 -7.04 1.92
N LEU A 33 5.94 -7.60 2.52
CA LEU A 33 4.60 -7.03 2.57
C LEU A 33 4.38 -6.48 3.99
N ILE A 34 3.73 -5.33 4.12
CA ILE A 34 3.47 -4.73 5.44
C ILE A 34 2.69 -5.69 6.36
N GLY A 35 3.17 -5.86 7.59
CA GLY A 35 2.43 -6.62 8.59
C GLY A 35 1.12 -5.91 8.95
N TYR A 36 0.00 -6.57 8.70
CA TYR A 36 -1.34 -6.07 9.00
C TYR A 36 -1.93 -6.82 10.20
N HIS A 37 -2.44 -6.06 11.17
CA HIS A 37 -2.96 -6.56 12.45
C HIS A 37 -4.47 -6.31 12.62
N GLY A 38 -5.15 -5.88 11.56
CA GLY A 38 -6.57 -5.52 11.59
C GLY A 38 -6.83 -4.02 11.47
N CYS A 39 -8.07 -3.64 11.74
CA CYS A 39 -8.52 -2.25 11.66
C CYS A 39 -9.13 -1.77 12.98
N ARG A 40 -9.06 -0.46 13.22
CA ARG A 40 -9.71 0.19 14.35
C ARG A 40 -11.13 0.62 13.97
N VAL A 41 -12.13 0.06 14.64
CA VAL A 41 -13.54 0.37 14.42
C VAL A 41 -14.09 1.26 15.52
N VAL A 42 -14.76 2.35 15.14
CA VAL A 42 -15.48 3.24 16.06
C VAL A 42 -16.86 3.51 15.49
N ARG A 43 -17.92 3.22 16.27
CA ARG A 43 -19.33 3.38 15.84
C ARG A 43 -19.60 2.74 14.47
N ASP A 44 -19.15 1.49 14.29
CA ASP A 44 -19.30 0.70 13.05
C ASP A 44 -18.57 1.24 11.81
N HIS A 45 -17.65 2.20 11.97
CA HIS A 45 -16.82 2.72 10.89
C HIS A 45 -15.36 2.38 11.12
N ILE A 46 -14.67 1.95 10.06
CA ILE A 46 -13.21 1.83 10.08
C ILE A 46 -12.62 3.24 10.16
N THR A 47 -11.77 3.47 11.15
CA THR A 47 -11.13 4.77 11.42
C THR A 47 -9.60 4.71 11.34
N GLY A 48 -9.05 3.55 11.01
CA GLY A 48 -7.61 3.36 10.83
C GLY A 48 -7.24 1.90 10.68
N LEU A 49 -6.05 1.67 10.12
CA LEU A 49 -5.42 0.37 9.97
C LEU A 49 -4.34 0.22 11.05
N VAL A 50 -4.14 -1.01 11.52
CA VAL A 50 -3.06 -1.35 12.45
C VAL A 50 -1.99 -2.10 11.68
N LEU A 51 -0.83 -1.46 11.50
CA LEU A 51 0.27 -1.94 10.67
C LEU A 51 1.59 -1.96 11.46
N ASP A 52 2.53 -2.79 11.02
CA ASP A 52 3.91 -2.73 11.51
C ASP A 52 4.53 -1.35 11.29
N LYS A 53 5.39 -0.94 12.22
CA LYS A 53 6.09 0.34 12.14
C LYS A 53 7.49 0.14 11.56
N HIS A 54 7.80 0.92 10.53
CA HIS A 54 9.16 1.04 9.98
C HIS A 54 9.66 2.48 10.07
N PRO A 55 10.99 2.69 10.13
CA PRO A 55 11.56 4.00 10.43
C PRO A 55 11.34 5.04 9.33
N HIS A 56 11.50 4.65 8.06
CA HIS A 56 11.51 5.58 6.93
C HIS A 56 10.92 4.94 5.67
N ASP A 57 10.31 5.78 4.83
CA ASP A 57 10.02 5.45 3.43
C ASP A 57 11.25 5.64 2.54
N LEU A 58 11.25 4.97 1.38
CA LEU A 58 12.35 4.98 0.42
C LEU A 58 12.58 6.38 -0.16
N GLN A 59 11.53 7.19 -0.36
CA GLN A 59 11.65 8.57 -0.83
C GLN A 59 12.47 9.42 0.14
N THR A 60 12.21 9.30 1.43
CA THR A 60 12.93 9.99 2.51
C THR A 60 14.37 9.50 2.61
N CYS A 61 14.60 8.19 2.49
CA CYS A 61 15.94 7.61 2.46
C CYS A 61 16.79 8.15 1.29
N ILE A 62 16.21 8.24 0.09
CA ILE A 62 16.86 8.81 -1.10
C ILE A 62 17.19 10.29 -0.88
N ARG A 63 16.22 11.09 -0.40
CA ARG A 63 16.41 12.54 -0.19
C ARG A 63 17.50 12.85 0.82
N ASN A 64 17.63 12.04 1.86
CA ASN A 64 18.62 12.24 2.92
C ASN A 64 20.02 11.71 2.54
N GLY A 65 20.18 11.07 1.37
CA GLY A 65 21.43 10.43 0.95
C GLY A 65 21.85 9.26 1.84
N ASN A 66 20.93 8.74 2.66
CA ASN A 66 21.22 7.83 3.76
C ASN A 66 20.92 6.37 3.39
N MET A 67 21.48 5.89 2.28
CA MET A 67 21.29 4.51 1.84
C MET A 67 22.59 3.86 1.41
N ALA A 68 23.19 3.11 2.34
CA ALA A 68 24.05 1.98 2.00
C ALA A 68 23.19 0.74 1.77
N LEU A 69 22.31 0.76 0.76
CA LEU A 69 21.54 -0.42 0.37
C LEU A 69 22.23 -1.14 -0.79
N ASP A 70 22.27 -2.46 -0.72
CA ASP A 70 22.53 -3.29 -1.89
C ASP A 70 21.31 -3.18 -2.83
N LYS A 71 21.49 -2.44 -3.92
CA LYS A 71 20.42 -2.16 -4.88
C LYS A 71 19.91 -3.43 -5.55
N THR A 72 20.79 -4.40 -5.80
CA THR A 72 20.40 -5.65 -6.47
C THR A 72 19.51 -6.45 -5.53
N GLN A 73 19.97 -6.67 -4.29
CA GLN A 73 19.17 -7.40 -3.29
C GLN A 73 17.84 -6.68 -2.98
N PHE A 74 17.84 -5.34 -2.93
CA PHE A 74 16.62 -4.56 -2.71
C PHE A 74 15.61 -4.75 -3.84
N MET A 75 16.08 -4.69 -5.10
CA MET A 75 15.21 -4.88 -6.26
C MET A 75 14.68 -6.30 -6.36
N ASP A 76 15.51 -7.31 -6.07
CA ASP A 76 15.09 -8.72 -6.05
C ASP A 76 13.97 -8.94 -5.01
N ALA A 77 14.11 -8.36 -3.81
CA ALA A 77 13.10 -8.45 -2.76
C ALA A 77 11.80 -7.70 -3.12
N LEU A 78 11.92 -6.54 -3.78
CA LEU A 78 10.76 -5.78 -4.25
C LEU A 78 10.02 -6.52 -5.37
N GLU A 79 10.75 -7.11 -6.31
CA GLU A 79 10.16 -7.95 -7.36
C GLU A 79 9.44 -9.15 -6.75
N SER A 80 10.03 -9.81 -5.75
CA SER A 80 9.42 -10.95 -5.05
C SER A 80 8.04 -10.61 -4.47
N VAL A 81 7.89 -9.47 -3.78
CA VAL A 81 6.57 -9.08 -3.22
C VAL A 81 5.57 -8.68 -4.31
N ILE A 82 6.02 -8.07 -5.40
CA ILE A 82 5.13 -7.72 -6.52
C ILE A 82 4.63 -8.99 -7.22
N GLN A 83 5.51 -9.97 -7.47
CA GLN A 83 5.13 -11.26 -8.02
C GLN A 83 4.16 -12.00 -7.09
N HIS A 84 4.40 -11.96 -5.77
CA HIS A 84 3.49 -12.50 -4.77
C HIS A 84 2.11 -11.86 -4.85
N LEU A 85 2.04 -10.52 -4.86
CA LEU A 85 0.79 -9.77 -5.01
C LEU A 85 0.04 -10.17 -6.29
N HIS A 86 0.74 -10.25 -7.42
CA HIS A 86 0.18 -10.67 -8.70
C HIS A 86 -0.35 -12.10 -8.67
N SER A 87 0.34 -13.01 -7.98
CA SER A 87 -0.09 -14.42 -7.84
C SER A 87 -1.43 -14.54 -7.10
N LEU A 88 -1.75 -13.58 -6.22
CA LEU A 88 -3.02 -13.47 -5.50
C LEU A 88 -4.10 -12.72 -6.30
N GLY A 89 -3.81 -12.35 -7.53
CA GLY A 89 -4.75 -11.71 -8.45
C GLY A 89 -4.93 -10.21 -8.23
N TRP A 90 -4.00 -9.55 -7.55
CA TRP A 90 -4.02 -8.11 -7.28
C TRP A 90 -2.95 -7.37 -8.09
N ALA A 91 -3.23 -6.13 -8.48
CA ALA A 91 -2.24 -5.16 -8.95
C ALA A 91 -2.22 -3.96 -8.00
N HIS A 92 -1.01 -3.49 -7.65
CA HIS A 92 -0.84 -2.37 -6.71
C HIS A 92 -1.31 -1.02 -7.27
N ASN A 93 -1.03 -0.78 -8.55
CA ASN A 93 -1.36 0.45 -9.31
C ASN A 93 -0.76 1.77 -8.82
N ASP A 94 -0.04 1.78 -7.69
CA ASP A 94 0.57 2.99 -7.12
C ASP A 94 1.97 2.72 -6.54
N LEU A 95 2.82 2.06 -7.33
CA LEU A 95 4.21 1.80 -6.92
C LEU A 95 5.05 3.07 -7.05
N THR A 96 5.37 3.68 -5.91
CA THR A 96 6.24 4.86 -5.82
C THR A 96 7.23 4.68 -4.67
N PRO A 97 8.34 5.45 -4.63
CA PRO A 97 9.25 5.42 -3.48
C PRO A 97 8.62 5.83 -2.14
N ALA A 98 7.50 6.56 -2.15
CA ALA A 98 6.78 6.89 -0.91
C ALA A 98 5.99 5.69 -0.37
N ASN A 99 5.61 4.75 -1.25
CA ASN A 99 4.82 3.56 -0.93
C ASN A 99 5.69 2.32 -0.67
N ILE A 100 6.99 2.54 -0.41
CA ILE A 100 7.94 1.50 -0.03
C ILE A 100 8.62 1.95 1.25
N LEU A 101 8.37 1.26 2.36
CA LEU A 101 9.13 1.44 3.59
C LEU A 101 10.45 0.68 3.52
N VAL A 102 11.44 1.12 4.30
CA VAL A 102 12.72 0.45 4.46
C VAL A 102 12.80 -0.14 5.86
N SER A 103 12.94 -1.45 5.96
CA SER A 103 13.10 -2.14 7.25
C SER A 103 14.44 -1.78 7.91
N GLU A 104 14.61 -2.14 9.18
CA GLU A 104 15.89 -1.99 9.87
C GLU A 104 17.02 -2.80 9.22
N SER A 105 16.69 -3.91 8.55
CA SER A 105 17.64 -4.71 7.77
C SER A 105 17.91 -4.16 6.35
N GLY A 106 17.29 -3.04 5.98
CA GLY A 106 17.43 -2.43 4.66
C GLY A 106 16.58 -3.07 3.56
N ALA A 107 15.62 -3.93 3.91
CA ALA A 107 14.73 -4.57 2.94
C ALA A 107 13.52 -3.67 2.58
N PRO A 108 12.99 -3.76 1.36
CA PRO A 108 11.75 -3.07 0.99
C PRO A 108 10.56 -3.68 1.73
N ILE A 109 9.62 -2.85 2.16
CA ILE A 109 8.32 -3.27 2.68
C ILE A 109 7.25 -2.50 1.90
N LEU A 110 6.43 -3.22 1.15
CA LEU A 110 5.37 -2.65 0.32
C LEU A 110 4.18 -2.20 1.19
N ILE A 111 3.72 -0.96 0.98
CA ILE A 111 2.61 -0.33 1.71
C ILE A 111 1.65 0.39 0.75
N ASP A 112 0.55 0.90 1.31
CA ASP A 112 -0.47 1.72 0.63
C ASP A 112 -1.21 0.96 -0.48
N PHE A 113 -2.20 0.17 -0.06
CA PHE A 113 -2.99 -0.67 -0.95
C PHE A 113 -4.29 0.05 -1.39
N GLY A 114 -4.41 1.36 -1.16
CA GLY A 114 -5.62 2.13 -1.51
C GLY A 114 -5.93 2.18 -3.01
N GLY A 115 -4.90 2.02 -3.86
CA GLY A 115 -5.02 1.92 -5.32
C GLY A 115 -5.18 0.48 -5.84
N CYS A 116 -5.14 -0.52 -4.97
CA CYS A 116 -5.13 -1.92 -5.40
C CYS A 116 -6.42 -2.32 -6.09
N GLN A 117 -6.30 -3.06 -7.19
CA GLN A 117 -7.43 -3.62 -7.92
C GLN A 117 -7.13 -5.05 -8.35
N LYS A 118 -8.19 -5.82 -8.64
CA LYS A 118 -8.02 -7.14 -9.23
C LYS A 118 -7.41 -7.01 -10.62
N LEU A 119 -6.56 -7.98 -10.99
CA LEU A 119 -5.98 -8.02 -12.32
C LEU A 119 -7.07 -8.03 -13.40
N GLY A 120 -6.90 -7.20 -14.42
CA GLY A 120 -7.87 -7.04 -15.51
C GLY A 120 -8.97 -6.00 -15.24
N THR A 121 -9.02 -5.37 -14.06
CA THR A 121 -9.90 -4.21 -13.84
C THR A 121 -9.45 -3.03 -14.72
N LYS A 122 -10.41 -2.36 -15.37
CA LYS A 122 -10.13 -1.17 -16.17
C LYS A 122 -9.78 0.01 -15.26
N LEU A 123 -8.64 0.62 -15.52
CA LEU A 123 -8.24 1.86 -14.87
C LEU A 123 -8.87 3.04 -15.62
N TYR A 124 -9.58 3.89 -14.89
CA TYR A 124 -10.04 5.18 -15.39
C TYR A 124 -9.04 6.24 -14.95
N SER A 125 -8.60 7.09 -15.86
CA SER A 125 -7.81 8.26 -15.50
C SER A 125 -8.67 9.19 -14.65
N ARG A 126 -8.05 9.84 -13.66
CA ARG A 126 -8.73 10.77 -12.74
C ARG A 126 -9.33 12.00 -13.44
N ASP A 127 -9.00 12.20 -14.72
CA ASP A 127 -9.44 13.31 -15.56
C ASP A 127 -10.66 12.99 -16.44
N GLU A 128 -11.10 11.73 -16.54
CA GLU A 128 -12.34 11.41 -17.22
C GLU A 128 -13.50 11.47 -16.24
N GLY A 129 -14.02 12.68 -16.11
CA GLY A 129 -15.31 12.96 -15.51
C GLY A 129 -16.38 12.07 -16.13
N VAL A 130 -17.20 11.51 -15.25
CA VAL A 130 -18.42 10.78 -15.53
C VAL A 130 -19.30 11.60 -16.50
N ASP A 131 -19.57 11.06 -17.68
CA ASP A 131 -20.73 11.43 -18.51
C ASP A 131 -22.04 10.99 -17.83
#